data_AF-A0AA38R7V4-F1
#
_entry.id   AF-A0AA38R7V4-F1
#
_cell.length_a   1.000
_cell.length_b   1.000
_cell.length_c   1.000
_cell.angle_alpha   90.00
_cell.angle_beta   90.00
_cell.angle_gamma   90.00
#
_symmetry.space_group_name_H-M   'P 1'
#
loop_
_entity.id
_entity.type
_entity.pdbx_description
1 polymer ?
#
loop_
_entity_poly.entity_id
_entity_poly.type
_entity_poly.pdbx_seq_one_letter_code
_entity_poly.pdbx_strand_id
1 'polypeptide(L)'
;AARPTGPATSKQYHLSREDVAEMRRLREADPEVWTVLALARKFDCAPMFVMMACQAPREKLESDRERVERVKARWGPRRSKAREDRQRRREMLLRGEI
;
A
#
# COMPACT_ATOMS: atom_id res chain seq x y z
N ALA A 1 -14.77 -22.26 -10.46
CA ALA A 1 -15.72 -21.15 -10.24
C ALA A 1 -14.96 -19.93 -9.74
N ALA A 2 -15.16 -18.76 -10.34
CA ALA A 2 -14.58 -17.51 -9.84
C ALA A 2 -15.18 -17.18 -8.47
N ARG A 3 -14.35 -16.77 -7.50
CA ARG A 3 -14.85 -16.29 -6.19
C ARG A 3 -15.67 -15.02 -6.43
N PRO A 4 -16.83 -14.85 -5.79
CA PRO A 4 -17.61 -13.63 -5.93
C PRO A 4 -16.76 -12.44 -5.48
N THR A 5 -16.70 -11.41 -6.33
CA THR A 5 -16.17 -10.10 -5.95
C THR A 5 -17.05 -9.57 -4.82
N GLY A 6 -16.43 -9.16 -3.70
CA GLY A 6 -17.16 -8.61 -2.56
C GLY A 6 -18.02 -7.40 -2.94
N PRO A 7 -18.98 -7.01 -2.09
CA PRO A 7 -19.90 -5.91 -2.39
C PRO A 7 -19.12 -4.61 -2.67
N ALA A 8 -19.62 -3.83 -3.63
CA ALA A 8 -19.06 -2.52 -3.95
C ALA A 8 -19.20 -1.60 -2.73
N THR A 9 -18.08 -1.21 -2.12
CA THR A 9 -18.06 -0.27 -0.98
C THR A 9 -18.43 1.13 -1.45
N SER A 10 -19.40 1.77 -0.78
CA SER A 10 -19.78 3.17 -1.05
C SER A 10 -18.64 4.13 -0.64
N LYS A 11 -18.42 5.17 -1.45
CA LYS A 11 -17.42 6.20 -1.17
C LYS A 11 -17.91 7.10 -0.03
N GLN A 12 -17.08 7.32 0.98
CA GLN A 12 -17.37 8.21 2.09
C GLN A 12 -16.46 9.45 2.01
N TYR A 13 -17.03 10.63 2.19
CA TYR A 13 -16.34 11.93 2.07
C TYR A 13 -16.53 12.77 3.33
N HIS A 14 -16.26 12.18 4.49
CA HIS A 14 -16.50 12.81 5.80
C HIS A 14 -15.31 13.60 6.34
N LEU A 15 -14.12 13.47 5.74
CA LEU A 15 -12.88 14.08 6.22
C LEU A 15 -12.78 15.57 5.87
N SER A 16 -12.39 16.37 6.85
CA SER A 16 -12.12 17.80 6.70
C SER A 16 -10.67 18.08 6.29
N ARG A 17 -10.38 19.36 5.97
CA ARG A 17 -9.00 19.81 5.72
C ARG A 17 -8.12 19.72 6.96
N GLU A 18 -8.71 19.88 8.14
CA GLU A 18 -8.02 19.82 9.43
C GLU A 18 -7.58 18.39 9.73
N ASP A 19 -8.43 17.40 9.43
CA ASP A 19 -8.09 15.98 9.57
C ASP A 19 -6.88 15.61 8.70
N VAL A 20 -6.83 16.12 7.46
CA VAL A 20 -5.70 15.88 6.56
C VAL A 20 -4.42 16.55 7.08
N ALA A 21 -4.51 17.75 7.65
CA ALA A 21 -3.36 18.42 8.26
C ALA A 21 -2.84 17.63 9.47
N GLU A 22 -3.73 17.09 10.30
CA GLU A 22 -3.37 16.26 11.45
C GLU A 22 -2.76 14.92 11.01
N MET A 23 -3.30 14.28 9.98
CA MET A 23 -2.68 13.06 9.40
C MET A 23 -1.23 13.31 9.00
N ARG A 24 -0.93 14.46 8.38
CA ARG A 24 0.44 14.83 7.97
C ARG A 24 1.34 15.02 9.19
N ARG A 25 0.88 15.78 10.19
CA ARG A 25 1.63 16.01 11.43
C ARG A 25 1.96 14.70 12.14
N LEU A 26 0.99 13.80 12.28
CA LEU A 26 1.20 12.50 12.92
C LEU A 26 2.19 11.64 12.13
N ARG A 27 2.11 11.65 10.79
CA ARG A 27 3.01 10.91 9.89
C ARG A 27 4.46 11.43 9.95
N GLU A 28 4.63 12.75 10.12
CA GLU A 28 5.93 13.40 10.27
C GLU A 28 6.53 13.17 11.67
N ALA A 29 5.70 13.18 12.72
CA ALA A 29 6.15 13.00 14.09
C ALA A 29 6.69 11.59 14.36
N ASP A 30 5.96 10.54 13.96
CA ASP A 30 6.42 9.16 14.10
C ASP A 30 5.85 8.26 12.99
N PRO A 31 6.62 8.02 11.91
CA PRO A 31 6.15 7.21 10.78
C PRO A 31 6.10 5.70 11.05
N GLU A 32 6.70 5.21 12.14
CA GLU A 32 6.67 3.80 12.55
C GLU A 32 5.39 3.49 13.33
N VAL A 33 4.99 4.38 14.25
CA VAL A 33 3.72 4.26 14.98
C VAL A 33 2.54 4.61 14.08
N TRP A 34 2.59 5.76 13.41
CA TRP A 34 1.51 6.26 12.57
C TRP A 34 1.59 5.71 11.15
N THR A 35 1.52 4.39 11.03
CA THR A 35 1.43 3.69 9.74
C THR A 35 0.18 4.09 8.96
N VAL A 36 0.18 3.86 7.64
CA VAL A 36 -1.00 4.07 6.77
C VAL A 36 -2.24 3.38 7.34
N LEU A 37 -2.08 2.16 7.87
CA LEU A 37 -3.18 1.39 8.47
C LEU A 37 -3.61 1.93 9.84
N ALA A 38 -2.70 2.50 10.63
CA ALA A 38 -3.05 3.15 11.89
C ALA A 38 -3.87 4.43 11.63
N LEU A 39 -3.44 5.27 10.68
CA LEU A 39 -4.17 6.48 10.29
C LEU A 39 -5.52 6.15 9.64
N ALA A 40 -5.56 5.15 8.75
CA ALA A 40 -6.80 4.69 8.13
C ALA A 40 -7.85 4.26 9.18
N ARG A 41 -7.42 3.56 10.23
CA ARG A 41 -8.30 3.18 11.35
C ARG A 41 -8.69 4.35 12.23
N LYS A 42 -7.76 5.27 12.52
CA LYS A 42 -8.01 6.44 13.38
C LYS A 42 -9.04 7.38 12.75
N PHE A 43 -8.97 7.57 11.44
CA PHE A 43 -9.79 8.50 10.68
C PHE A 43 -10.87 7.80 9.85
N ASP A 44 -11.17 6.53 10.12
CA ASP A 44 -12.17 5.71 9.40
C ASP A 44 -12.19 5.96 7.88
N CYS A 45 -11.02 5.85 7.25
CA CYS A 45 -10.84 6.12 5.84
C CYS A 45 -10.03 5.04 5.13
N ALA A 46 -10.13 5.00 3.80
CA ALA A 46 -9.43 4.01 3.01
C ALA A 46 -7.90 4.20 3.12
N PRO A 47 -7.10 3.11 3.27
CA PRO A 47 -5.63 3.22 3.28
C PRO A 47 -5.06 3.93 2.05
N MET A 48 -5.69 3.75 0.89
CA MET A 48 -5.34 4.45 -0.33
C MET A 48 -5.51 5.97 -0.22
N PHE A 49 -6.53 6.44 0.51
CA PHE A 49 -6.72 7.87 0.76
C PHE A 49 -5.57 8.44 1.59
N VAL A 50 -5.16 7.73 2.65
CA VAL A 50 -4.03 8.14 3.49
C VAL A 50 -2.73 8.21 2.67
N MET A 51 -2.48 7.24 1.79
CA MET A 51 -1.31 7.26 0.89
C MET A 51 -1.31 8.44 -0.09
N MET A 52 -2.48 8.91 -0.52
CA MET A 52 -2.61 10.12 -1.35
C MET A 52 -2.43 11.40 -0.54
N ALA A 53 -2.96 11.43 0.69
CA ALA A 53 -2.99 12.62 1.53
C ALA A 53 -1.62 12.94 2.16
N CYS A 54 -0.87 11.90 2.55
CA CYS A 54 0.37 12.01 3.33
C CYS A 54 1.43 11.03 2.82
N GLN A 55 2.58 11.55 2.43
CA GLN A 55 3.75 10.73 2.11
C GLN A 55 4.58 10.50 3.38
N ALA A 56 5.21 9.32 3.48
CA ALA A 56 6.16 9.07 4.56
C ALA A 56 7.46 9.87 4.32
N PRO A 57 8.23 10.16 5.39
CA PRO A 57 9.58 10.72 5.25
C PRO A 57 10.44 9.86 4.31
N ARG A 58 11.34 10.51 3.57
CA ARG A 58 12.18 9.84 2.57
C ARG A 58 13.01 8.70 3.16
N GLU A 59 13.57 8.91 4.34
CA GLU A 59 14.38 7.91 5.05
C GLU A 59 13.58 6.64 5.35
N LYS A 60 12.32 6.79 5.77
CA LYS A 60 11.40 5.67 6.02
C LYS A 60 11.11 4.90 4.73
N LEU A 61 10.87 5.60 3.63
CA LEU A 61 10.64 4.99 2.31
C LEU A 61 11.85 4.18 1.84
N GLU A 62 13.05 4.73 2.00
CA GLU A 62 14.31 4.05 1.65
C GLU A 62 14.53 2.82 2.53
N SER A 63 14.35 2.93 3.86
CA SER A 63 14.44 1.80 4.80
C SER A 63 13.44 0.68 4.49
N ASP A 64 12.19 1.04 4.17
CA ASP A 64 11.16 0.06 3.78
C ASP A 64 11.53 -0.62 2.44
N ARG A 65 12.08 0.13 1.48
CA ARG A 65 12.56 -0.40 0.20
C ARG A 65 13.70 -1.38 0.42
N GLU A 66 14.70 -1.02 1.21
CA GLU A 66 15.83 -1.90 1.53
C GLU A 66 15.36 -3.16 2.26
N ARG A 67 14.41 -3.05 3.18
CA ARG A 67 13.83 -4.22 3.86
C ARG A 67 13.19 -5.18 2.85
N VAL A 68 12.45 -4.64 1.87
CA VAL A 68 11.87 -5.44 0.79
C VAL A 68 12.94 -6.11 -0.05
N GLU A 69 13.99 -5.39 -0.44
CA GLU A 69 15.09 -5.97 -1.23
C GLU A 69 15.86 -7.05 -0.47
N ARG A 70 16.12 -6.86 0.83
CA ARG A 70 16.71 -7.91 1.69
C ARG A 70 15.86 -9.17 1.74
N VAL A 71 14.53 -9.02 1.79
CA VAL A 71 13.60 -10.15 1.76
C VAL A 71 13.61 -10.84 0.39
N LYS A 72 13.68 -10.08 -0.70
CA LYS A 72 13.77 -10.62 -2.07
C LYS A 72 15.07 -11.38 -2.30
N ALA A 73 16.19 -10.85 -1.82
CA ALA A 73 17.50 -11.50 -1.93
C ALA A 73 17.54 -12.88 -1.25
N ARG A 74 16.69 -13.10 -0.23
CA ARG A 74 16.55 -14.40 0.45
C ARG A 74 15.66 -15.40 -0.27
N TRP A 75 15.04 -15.05 -1.40
CA TRP A 75 14.20 -15.98 -2.13
C TRP A 75 15.04 -17.03 -2.84
N GLY A 76 14.75 -18.31 -2.60
CA GLY A 76 15.33 -19.39 -3.37
C GLY A 76 14.82 -19.42 -4.83
N PRO A 77 15.50 -20.15 -5.73
CA PRO A 77 15.25 -20.12 -7.17
C PRO A 77 13.79 -20.39 -7.57
N ARG A 78 13.14 -21.35 -6.89
CA ARG A 78 11.74 -21.71 -7.15
C ARG A 78 10.77 -20.56 -6.85
N ARG A 79 11.01 -19.81 -5.77
CA ARG A 79 10.14 -18.70 -5.34
C ARG A 79 10.32 -17.48 -6.24
N SER A 80 11.55 -17.18 -6.64
CA SER A 80 11.85 -16.07 -7.56
C SER A 80 11.19 -16.31 -8.91
N LYS A 81 11.41 -17.48 -9.53
CA LYS A 81 10.78 -17.85 -10.81
C LYS A 81 9.24 -17.76 -10.75
N ALA A 82 8.62 -18.29 -9.71
CA ALA A 82 7.16 -18.22 -9.56
C ALA A 82 6.62 -16.78 -9.40
N ARG A 83 7.40 -15.88 -8.78
CA ARG A 83 7.04 -14.45 -8.63
C ARG A 83 7.18 -13.70 -9.95
N GLU A 84 8.24 -13.96 -10.70
CA GLU A 84 8.46 -13.43 -12.06
C GLU A 84 7.36 -13.90 -13.03
N ASP A 85 7.03 -15.19 -13.04
CA ASP A 85 5.94 -15.74 -13.86
C ASP A 85 4.58 -15.11 -13.50
N ARG A 86 4.35 -14.79 -12.21
CA ARG A 86 3.14 -14.06 -11.79
C ARG A 86 3.14 -12.62 -12.31
N GLN A 87 4.30 -11.96 -12.32
CA GLN A 87 4.43 -10.60 -12.86
C GLN A 87 4.18 -10.59 -14.38
N ARG A 88 4.81 -11.51 -15.12
CA ARG A 88 4.57 -11.68 -16.56
C ARG A 88 3.10 -11.92 -16.88
N ARG A 89 2.42 -12.81 -16.15
CA ARG A 89 0.97 -13.03 -16.34
C ARG A 89 0.11 -11.80 -16.09
N ARG A 90 0.48 -10.96 -15.10
CA ARG A 90 -0.22 -9.69 -14.85
C ARG A 90 -0.03 -8.72 -16.02
N GLU A 91 1.17 -8.66 -16.58
CA GLU A 91 1.49 -7.81 -17.73
C GLU A 91 0.76 -8.28 -19.00
N MET A 92 0.75 -9.59 -19.27
CA MET A 92 0.00 -10.20 -20.37
C MET A 92 -1.50 -9.90 -20.27
N LEU A 93 -2.08 -10.03 -19.07
CA LEU A 93 -3.48 -9.69 -18.81
C LEU A 93 -3.78 -8.21 -19.12
N LEU A 94 -2.90 -7.29 -18.71
CA LEU A 94 -3.06 -5.86 -18.98
C LEU A 94 -2.93 -5.53 -20.48
N ARG A 95 -2.21 -6.34 -21.25
CA ARG A 95 -2.08 -6.23 -22.71
C ARG A 95 -3.18 -6.97 -23.49
N GLY A 96 -4.03 -7.74 -22.81
CA GLY A 96 -5.09 -8.54 -23.44
C GLY A 96 -4.59 -9.80 -24.16
N GLU A 97 -3.38 -10.26 -23.82
CA GLU A 97 -2.79 -11.48 -24.40
C GLU A 97 -3.34 -12.77 -23.75
N ILE A 98 -3.97 -12.65 -22.57
CA ILE A 98 -4.60 -13.71 -21.76
C ILE A 98 -5.82 -13.14 -21.04
#